data_AF-A0A534AI95-F1
#
_entry.id   AF-A0A534AI95-F1
#
_cell.length_a   1.000
_cell.length_b   1.000
_cell.length_c   1.000
_cell.angle_alpha   90.00
_cell.angle_beta   90.00
_cell.angle_gamma   90.00
#
_symmetry.space_group_name_H-M   'P 1'
#
loop_
_entity.id
_entity.type
_entity.pdbx_description
1 polymer ?
#
loop_
_entity_poly.entity_id
_entity_poly.type
_entity_poly.pdbx_seq_one_letter_code
_entity_poly.pdbx_strand_id
1 'polypeptide(L)' 'MSRVAVVGAGTMGNGIAHVFAQHGWNTTLIDVAPGLL' A
#
# COMPACT_ATOMS: atom_id res chain seq x y z
N MET A 1 -8.78 9.83 -12.01
CA MET A 1 -7.66 9.46 -11.12
C MET A 1 -8.17 8.44 -10.12
N SER A 2 -7.73 7.19 -10.18
CA SER A 2 -8.22 6.13 -9.29
C SER A 2 -7.38 6.06 -8.01
N ARG A 3 -8.02 5.78 -6.87
CA ARG A 3 -7.37 5.67 -5.55
C ARG A 3 -7.46 4.24 -5.06
N VAL A 4 -6.44 3.78 -4.36
CA VAL A 4 -6.42 2.47 -3.70
C VAL A 4 -5.84 2.60 -2.29
N ALA A 5 -6.45 1.92 -1.34
CA ALA A 5 -5.96 1.80 0.02
C ALA A 5 -5.64 0.33 0.30
N VAL A 6 -4.43 0.06 0.77
CA VAL A 6 -3.98 -1.27 1.19
C VAL A 6 -3.87 -1.24 2.71
N VAL A 7 -4.56 -2.17 3.39
CA VAL A 7 -4.55 -2.29 4.85
C VAL A 7 -3.72 -3.51 5.23
N GLY A 8 -2.67 -3.28 6.02
CA GLY A 8 -1.61 -4.22 6.35
C GLY A 8 -0.35 -3.99 5.51
N ALA A 9 0.76 -3.68 6.17
CA ALA A 9 2.08 -3.38 5.59
C ALA A 9 3.07 -4.55 5.73
N GLY A 10 2.58 -5.78 5.88
CA GLY A 10 3.40 -6.98 5.75
C GLY A 10 3.93 -7.17 4.32
N THR A 11 4.68 -8.25 4.07
CA THR A 11 5.32 -8.53 2.77
C THR A 11 4.35 -8.46 1.58
N MET A 12 3.15 -9.05 1.73
CA MET A 12 2.12 -9.00 0.69
C MET A 12 1.57 -7.58 0.49
N GLY A 13 1.30 -6.86 1.57
CA GLY A 13 0.74 -5.51 1.53
C GLY A 13 1.66 -4.52 0.83
N ASN A 14 2.95 -4.58 1.11
CA ASN A 14 3.97 -3.81 0.40
C ASN A 14 4.00 -4.15 -1.10
N GLY A 15 3.96 -5.44 -1.47
CA GLY A 15 3.92 -5.87 -2.87
C GLY A 15 2.69 -5.37 -3.62
N ILE A 16 1.50 -5.47 -3.00
CA ILE A 16 0.25 -4.98 -3.57
C ILE A 16 0.31 -3.46 -3.78
N ALA A 17 0.70 -2.71 -2.74
CA ALA A 17 0.83 -1.26 -2.82
C ALA A 17 1.83 -0.83 -3.90
N HIS A 18 2.96 -1.54 -4.00
CA HIS A 18 4.00 -1.30 -4.99
C HIS A 18 3.48 -1.46 -6.42
N VAL A 19 2.77 -2.56 -6.72
CA VAL A 19 2.21 -2.79 -8.07
C VAL A 19 1.23 -1.69 -8.45
N PHE A 20 0.31 -1.30 -7.57
CA PHE A 20 -0.64 -0.22 -7.87
C PHE A 20 0.05 1.14 -8.07
N ALA A 21 1.05 1.46 -7.23
CA ALA A 21 1.84 2.68 -7.38
C ALA A 21 2.58 2.72 -8.72
N GLN A 22 3.16 1.59 -9.17
CA GLN A 22 3.82 1.49 -10.48
C GLN A 22 2.87 1.74 -11.66
N HIS A 23 1.57 1.44 -11.50
CA HIS A 23 0.56 1.65 -12.53
C HIS A 23 -0.14 3.02 -12.41
N GLY A 24 0.41 3.96 -11.64
CA GLY A 24 -0.06 5.34 -11.56
C GLY A 24 -1.31 5.55 -10.69
N TRP A 25 -1.65 4.58 -9.84
CA TRP A 25 -2.73 4.76 -8.87
C TRP A 25 -2.25 5.61 -7.69
N ASN A 26 -3.15 6.44 -7.15
CA ASN A 26 -2.89 7.11 -5.89
C ASN A 26 -3.09 6.11 -4.75
N THR A 27 -1.98 5.49 -4.35
CA THR A 27 -1.92 4.39 -3.39
C THR A 27 -1.64 4.90 -1.98
N THR A 28 -2.39 4.41 -1.00
CA THR A 28 -2.13 4.62 0.42
C THR A 28 -1.95 3.26 1.09
N LEU A 29 -0.83 3.07 1.81
CA LEU A 29 -0.58 1.89 2.63
C LEU A 29 -0.80 2.26 4.10
N ILE A 30 -1.60 1.46 4.80
CA ILE A 30 -2.02 1.72 6.18
C ILE A 30 -1.71 0.47 7.01
N ASP A 31 -1.04 0.64 8.14
CA ASP A 31 -0.90 -0.41 9.16
C ASP A 31 -1.27 0.15 10.53
N VAL A 32 -1.74 -0.74 11.41
CA VAL A 32 -2.07 -0.42 12.80
C VAL A 32 -0.85 -0.51 13.71
N ALA A 33 0.18 -1.25 13.30
CA ALA A 33 1.43 -1.38 14.03
C ALA A 33 2.35 -0.18 13.73
N PRO A 34 2.70 0.66 14.73
CA PRO A 34 3.68 1.71 14.53
C PRO A 34 5.07 1.10 14.31
N GLY A 35 5.77 1.48 13.23
CA GLY A 35 7.20 1.20 13.03
C GLY A 35 7.56 0.02 12.12
N LEU A 36 6.61 -0.58 11.41
CA LEU A 36 6.92 -1.59 10.38
C LEU A 36 7.23 -0.99 8.99
N LEU A 37 7.21 0.33 8.87
CA LEU A 37 7.44 1.13 7.66
C LEU A 37 8.53 2.17 7.90
#